data_AF-A0A970L182-F1
#
_entry.id   AF-A0A970L182-F1
#
_cell.length_a   1.000
_cell.length_b   1.000
_cell.length_c   1.000
_cell.angle_alpha   90.00
_cell.angle_beta   90.00
_cell.angle_gamma   90.00
#
_symmetry.space_group_name_H-M   'P 1'
#
loop_
_entity.id
_entity.type
_entity.pdbx_description
1 polymer ?
#
loop_
_entity_poly.entity_id
_entity_poly.type
_entity_poly.pdbx_seq_one_letter_code
_entity_poly.pdbx_strand_id
1 'polypeptide(L)'
;MGQTSHRTVAHSAPRNQSLRLRHYAPYLLALVVLAVGVSGFLAAHSYIIYSLSSLHAVSVSAEPGSYYLDSAAQWWSGDAAHLEELAGEWPASLPALLGEIALLWRERETILEREALPTASGAKIVPADAAGRVHLLDVAIDARLAALANRWSRIAGEARLMQYYGYPIADARRVRIVEPEEVEKALDGAALPEGVLDGYRIVLLPFALENTAGIGTAGEAALGAAPDTGAVSPHRTAYTLLHELGHHVHFAYIDGNPDKDVLWQEYMALRGIGAWSESGQVESPAWVQSPQETFAEDFRLLFGDASARHFPHGTAYGDPTATSDGGEAVRSFMLKLMTSG
;
A
#
# COMPACT_ATOMS: atom_id res chain seq x y z
N MET A 1 4.11 -14.09 43.43
CA MET A 1 3.87 -12.84 42.69
C MET A 1 4.03 -13.17 41.22
N GLY A 2 2.90 -13.32 40.52
CA GLY A 2 2.85 -13.82 39.16
C GLY A 2 3.26 -12.75 38.16
N GLN A 3 4.25 -13.06 37.33
CA GLN A 3 4.51 -12.35 36.08
C GLN A 3 3.51 -12.87 35.04
N THR A 4 2.53 -12.05 34.71
CA THR A 4 1.67 -12.26 33.55
C THR A 4 2.49 -12.06 32.29
N SER A 5 2.85 -13.19 31.67
CA SER A 5 3.32 -13.28 30.29
C SER A 5 2.25 -12.70 29.36
N HIS A 6 2.49 -11.50 28.83
CA HIS A 6 1.78 -11.04 27.65
C HIS A 6 2.41 -11.75 26.45
N ARG A 7 1.78 -12.85 26.03
CA ARG A 7 1.96 -13.44 24.69
C ARG A 7 1.51 -12.40 23.67
N THR A 8 2.46 -11.66 23.09
CA THR A 8 2.22 -10.92 21.86
C THR A 8 2.08 -11.95 20.75
N VAL A 9 0.85 -12.11 20.24
CA VAL A 9 0.57 -13.01 19.11
C VAL A 9 1.30 -12.47 17.89
N ALA A 10 2.13 -13.30 17.29
CA ALA A 10 2.80 -13.00 16.03
C ALA A 10 1.74 -12.79 14.94
N HIS A 11 1.50 -11.53 14.56
CA HIS A 11 0.84 -11.23 13.30
C HIS A 11 1.93 -11.22 12.23
N SER A 12 2.05 -12.32 11.50
CA SER A 12 2.57 -12.25 10.14
C SER A 12 1.71 -11.25 9.35
N ALA A 13 2.31 -10.45 8.47
CA ALA A 13 1.56 -9.65 7.51
C ALA A 13 0.44 -10.53 6.93
N PRO A 14 -0.84 -10.08 6.96
CA PRO A 14 -1.95 -10.94 6.58
C PRO A 14 -1.72 -11.42 5.15
N ARG A 15 -1.53 -12.75 4.99
CA ARG A 15 -1.40 -13.43 3.70
C ARG A 15 -2.38 -12.85 2.68
N ASN A 16 -1.89 -12.08 1.71
CA ASN A 16 -2.37 -11.94 0.33
C ASN A 16 -3.89 -11.86 0.06
N GLN A 17 -4.78 -11.64 1.04
CA GLN A 17 -6.23 -11.68 0.82
C GLN A 17 -6.73 -10.40 0.15
N SER A 18 -6.19 -9.23 0.54
CA SER A 18 -6.45 -7.95 -0.13
C SER A 18 -5.91 -7.95 -1.57
N LEU A 19 -4.71 -8.51 -1.78
CA LEU A 19 -4.10 -8.67 -3.11
C LEU A 19 -4.88 -9.66 -4.00
N ARG A 20 -5.38 -10.76 -3.45
CA ARG A 20 -6.24 -11.71 -4.18
C ARG A 20 -7.59 -11.12 -4.55
N LEU A 21 -8.23 -10.35 -3.65
CA LEU A 21 -9.50 -9.68 -3.95
C LEU A 21 -9.37 -8.69 -5.11
N ARG A 22 -8.24 -7.96 -5.20
CA ARG A 22 -7.92 -7.08 -6.34
C ARG A 22 -7.69 -7.84 -7.65
N HIS A 23 -7.08 -9.02 -7.58
CA HIS A 23 -6.91 -9.89 -8.77
C HIS A 23 -8.25 -10.45 -9.29
N TYR A 24 -9.24 -10.69 -8.41
CA TYR A 24 -10.57 -11.16 -8.79
C TYR A 24 -11.61 -10.05 -9.05
N ALA A 25 -11.28 -8.80 -8.72
CA ALA A 25 -12.18 -7.67 -8.83
C ALA A 25 -12.77 -7.42 -10.23
N PRO A 26 -12.03 -7.50 -11.36
CA PRO A 26 -12.64 -7.36 -12.68
C PRO A 26 -13.64 -8.49 -12.99
N TYR A 27 -13.44 -9.69 -12.44
CA TYR A 27 -14.36 -10.82 -12.58
C TYR A 27 -15.61 -10.65 -11.71
N LEU A 28 -15.46 -10.09 -10.50
CA LEU A 28 -16.57 -9.68 -9.64
C LEU A 28 -17.40 -8.56 -10.28
N LEU A 29 -16.76 -7.55 -10.88
CA LEU A 29 -17.44 -6.48 -11.61
C LEU A 29 -18.25 -7.03 -12.80
N ALA A 30 -17.66 -7.94 -13.58
CA ALA A 30 -18.36 -8.63 -14.66
C ALA A 30 -19.55 -9.47 -14.17
N LEU A 31 -19.37 -10.20 -13.05
CA LEU A 31 -20.44 -10.97 -12.41
C LEU A 31 -21.56 -10.08 -11.86
N VAL A 32 -21.22 -8.92 -11.27
CA VAL A 32 -22.18 -7.96 -10.73
C VAL A 32 -22.95 -7.26 -11.85
N VAL A 33 -22.29 -6.84 -12.94
CA VAL A 33 -22.95 -6.26 -14.11
C VAL A 33 -23.88 -7.27 -14.80
N LEU A 34 -23.56 -8.56 -14.76
CA LEU A 34 -24.42 -9.64 -15.25
C LEU A 34 -25.55 -10.01 -14.27
N ALA A 35 -25.35 -9.87 -12.96
CA ALA A 35 -26.30 -10.29 -11.93
C ALA A 35 -27.29 -9.19 -11.51
N VAL A 36 -26.92 -7.92 -11.63
CA VAL A 36 -27.75 -6.78 -11.20
C VAL A 36 -28.56 -6.26 -12.39
N GLY A 37 -29.83 -6.66 -12.46
CA GLY A 37 -30.79 -6.04 -13.38
C GLY A 37 -31.00 -4.54 -13.08
N VAL A 38 -31.62 -3.80 -14.01
CA VAL A 38 -31.86 -2.34 -13.96
C VAL A 38 -32.40 -1.85 -12.60
N SER A 39 -33.24 -2.66 -11.93
CA SER A 39 -33.85 -2.33 -10.64
C SER A 39 -32.87 -2.22 -9.47
N GLY A 40 -31.81 -3.03 -9.44
CA GLY A 40 -30.79 -2.96 -8.37
C GLY A 40 -29.89 -1.73 -8.49
N PHE A 41 -29.65 -1.27 -9.72
CA PHE A 41 -28.90 -0.04 -10.01
C PHE A 41 -29.63 1.24 -9.55
N LEU A 42 -30.97 1.25 -9.61
CA LEU A 42 -31.79 2.40 -9.21
C LEU A 42 -31.88 2.55 -7.68
N ALA A 43 -31.96 1.44 -6.94
CA ALA A 43 -31.96 1.46 -5.47
C ALA A 43 -30.59 1.89 -4.91
N ALA A 44 -29.50 1.43 -5.52
CA ALA A 44 -28.14 1.84 -5.16
C ALA A 44 -27.88 3.33 -5.46
N HIS A 45 -28.50 3.91 -6.51
CA HIS A 45 -28.22 5.26 -6.97
C HIS A 45 -28.47 6.37 -5.94
N SER A 46 -29.56 6.31 -5.16
CA SER A 46 -29.96 7.40 -4.27
C SER A 46 -29.04 7.55 -3.05
N TYR A 47 -28.64 6.45 -2.43
CA TYR A 47 -27.68 6.47 -1.32
C TYR A 47 -26.27 6.83 -1.79
N ILE A 48 -25.86 6.32 -2.96
CA ILE A 48 -24.52 6.55 -3.50
C ILE A 48 -24.30 8.01 -3.85
N ILE A 49 -25.30 8.72 -4.38
CA ILE A 49 -25.16 10.17 -4.61
C ILE A 49 -24.83 10.89 -3.30
N TYR A 50 -25.45 10.52 -2.17
CA TYR A 50 -25.13 11.09 -0.87
C TYR A 50 -23.75 10.69 -0.36
N SER A 51 -23.40 9.40 -0.42
CA SER A 51 -22.11 8.86 0.05
C SER A 51 -20.91 9.36 -0.77
N LEU A 52 -21.07 9.48 -2.10
CA LEU A 52 -20.05 10.08 -2.96
C LEU A 52 -19.94 11.58 -2.74
N SER A 53 -21.06 12.29 -2.54
CA SER A 53 -21.02 13.73 -2.23
C SER A 53 -20.31 14.01 -0.91
N SER A 54 -20.51 13.17 0.11
CA SER A 54 -19.80 13.29 1.39
C SER A 54 -18.34 12.84 1.31
N LEU A 55 -17.99 11.90 0.42
CA LEU A 55 -16.61 11.52 0.13
C LEU A 55 -15.81 12.69 -0.47
N HIS A 56 -16.43 13.48 -1.35
CA HIS A 56 -15.81 14.72 -1.87
C HIS A 56 -15.59 15.77 -0.79
N ALA A 57 -16.37 15.72 0.31
CA ALA A 57 -16.17 16.58 1.48
C ALA A 57 -15.05 16.07 2.41
N VAL A 58 -14.61 14.81 2.25
CA VAL A 58 -13.37 14.31 2.87
C VAL A 58 -12.19 14.87 2.07
N SER A 59 -11.89 16.14 2.30
CA SER A 59 -10.66 16.76 1.84
C SER A 59 -9.60 16.64 2.92
N VAL A 60 -8.41 16.20 2.54
CA VAL A 60 -7.22 16.47 3.33
C VAL A 60 -6.92 17.95 3.09
N SER A 61 -7.25 18.82 4.04
CA SER A 61 -6.91 20.23 3.88
C SER A 61 -5.38 20.34 3.97
N ALA A 62 -4.78 21.17 3.11
CA ALA A 62 -3.38 21.54 3.21
C ALA A 62 -3.09 22.39 4.48
N GLU A 63 -4.11 22.70 5.30
CA GLU A 63 -3.90 23.42 6.55
C GLU A 63 -3.36 22.48 7.64
N PRO A 64 -2.29 22.87 8.36
CA PRO A 64 -1.76 22.15 9.50
C PRO A 64 -2.80 21.95 10.62
N GLY A 65 -3.51 20.82 10.59
CA GLY A 65 -4.50 20.45 11.60
C GLY A 65 -5.84 19.94 11.08
N SER A 66 -6.05 19.75 9.77
CA SER A 66 -7.23 18.99 9.32
C SER A 66 -7.01 17.49 9.48
N TYR A 67 -7.88 16.87 10.27
CA TYR A 67 -7.80 15.47 10.64
C TYR A 67 -8.42 14.60 9.56
N TYR A 68 -7.57 13.92 8.79
CA TYR A 68 -8.01 12.83 7.93
C TYR A 68 -8.86 11.84 8.72
N LEU A 69 -8.38 11.41 9.89
CA LEU A 69 -9.06 10.41 10.72
C LEU A 69 -10.42 10.88 11.28
N ASP A 70 -10.56 12.15 11.67
CA ASP A 70 -11.87 12.65 12.15
C ASP A 70 -12.88 12.73 11.00
N SER A 71 -12.44 13.23 9.84
CA SER A 71 -13.27 13.31 8.64
C SER A 71 -13.68 11.91 8.16
N ALA A 72 -12.73 10.97 8.19
CA ALA A 72 -12.92 9.56 7.90
C ALA A 72 -13.91 8.91 8.88
N ALA A 73 -13.79 9.18 10.19
CA ALA A 73 -14.68 8.64 11.21
C ALA A 73 -16.11 9.20 11.07
N GLN A 74 -16.25 10.49 10.75
CA GLN A 74 -17.55 11.11 10.48
C GLN A 74 -18.21 10.51 9.25
N TRP A 75 -17.46 10.36 8.15
CA TRP A 75 -17.93 9.71 6.93
C TRP A 75 -18.34 8.25 7.21
N TRP A 76 -17.48 7.50 7.90
CA TRP A 76 -17.71 6.11 8.25
C TRP A 76 -18.94 5.93 9.14
N SER A 77 -19.21 6.85 10.09
CA SER A 77 -20.40 6.74 10.93
C SER A 77 -21.70 6.82 10.12
N GLY A 78 -21.75 7.63 9.06
CA GLY A 78 -22.89 7.66 8.15
C GLY A 78 -22.99 6.37 7.34
N ASP A 79 -21.84 5.88 6.87
CA ASP A 79 -21.76 4.69 6.02
C ASP A 79 -22.09 3.39 6.76
N ALA A 80 -21.63 3.25 8.00
CA ALA A 80 -21.93 2.12 8.86
C ALA A 80 -23.42 2.04 9.21
N ALA A 81 -24.10 3.17 9.40
CA ALA A 81 -25.54 3.20 9.69
C ALA A 81 -26.36 2.68 8.49
N HIS A 82 -25.99 3.05 7.27
CA HIS A 82 -26.60 2.51 6.06
C HIS A 82 -26.32 1.02 5.88
N LEU A 83 -25.10 0.57 6.17
CA LEU A 83 -24.77 -0.85 6.14
C LEU A 83 -25.52 -1.67 7.19
N GLU A 84 -25.80 -1.11 8.37
CA GLU A 84 -26.65 -1.75 9.38
C GLU A 84 -28.09 -1.97 8.86
N GLU A 85 -28.66 -1.00 8.15
CA GLU A 85 -29.97 -1.13 7.49
C GLU A 85 -29.96 -2.25 6.44
N LEU A 86 -28.99 -2.22 5.51
CA LEU A 86 -28.86 -3.25 4.48
C LEU A 86 -28.59 -4.64 5.05
N ALA A 87 -27.78 -4.76 6.10
CA ALA A 87 -27.51 -6.03 6.76
C ALA A 87 -28.75 -6.58 7.48
N GLY A 88 -29.59 -5.70 8.04
CA GLY A 88 -30.86 -6.07 8.68
C GLY A 88 -31.89 -6.66 7.69
N GLU A 89 -31.79 -6.30 6.42
CA GLU A 89 -32.68 -6.79 5.35
C GLU A 89 -32.13 -8.02 4.61
N TRP A 90 -31.04 -8.63 5.08
CA TRP A 90 -30.45 -9.79 4.42
C TRP A 90 -31.44 -10.98 4.35
N PRO A 91 -31.61 -11.65 3.19
CA PRO A 91 -30.87 -11.50 1.92
C PRO A 91 -31.51 -10.57 0.88
N ALA A 92 -32.60 -9.86 1.20
CA ALA A 92 -33.31 -8.99 0.26
C ALA A 92 -32.43 -7.83 -0.26
N SER A 93 -31.45 -7.39 0.52
CA SER A 93 -30.47 -6.35 0.19
C SER A 93 -29.34 -6.81 -0.76
N LEU A 94 -29.27 -8.11 -1.12
CA LEU A 94 -28.19 -8.65 -1.96
C LEU A 94 -27.96 -7.86 -3.28
N PRO A 95 -29.00 -7.52 -4.08
CA PRO A 95 -28.79 -6.76 -5.31
C PRO A 95 -28.26 -5.34 -5.07
N ALA A 96 -28.67 -4.70 -3.97
CA ALA A 96 -28.20 -3.37 -3.60
C ALA A 96 -26.73 -3.39 -3.19
N LEU A 97 -26.33 -4.33 -2.33
CA LEU A 97 -24.93 -4.51 -1.90
C LEU A 97 -23.99 -4.79 -3.09
N LEU A 98 -24.40 -5.64 -4.03
CA LEU A 98 -23.61 -5.91 -5.24
C LEU A 98 -23.48 -4.64 -6.10
N GLY A 99 -24.58 -3.91 -6.33
CA GLY A 99 -24.57 -2.65 -7.07
C GLY A 99 -23.68 -1.59 -6.43
N GLU A 100 -23.72 -1.46 -5.10
CA GLU A 100 -22.85 -0.56 -4.34
C GLU A 100 -21.37 -0.92 -4.49
N ILE A 101 -21.00 -2.20 -4.37
CA ILE A 101 -19.60 -2.63 -4.57
C ILE A 101 -19.10 -2.23 -5.95
N ALA A 102 -19.88 -2.48 -7.00
CA ALA A 102 -19.47 -2.14 -8.36
C ALA A 102 -19.27 -0.63 -8.56
N LEU A 103 -20.14 0.19 -7.97
CA LEU A 103 -20.07 1.64 -8.09
C LEU A 103 -18.92 2.22 -7.27
N LEU A 104 -18.72 1.76 -6.03
CA LEU A 104 -17.58 2.14 -5.20
C LEU A 104 -16.25 1.73 -5.86
N TRP A 105 -16.19 0.52 -6.42
CA TRP A 105 -15.01 0.06 -7.15
C TRP A 105 -14.72 0.93 -8.38
N ARG A 106 -15.75 1.25 -9.15
CA ARG A 106 -15.60 2.11 -10.32
C ARG A 106 -15.10 3.50 -9.94
N GLU A 107 -15.63 4.09 -8.87
CA GLU A 107 -15.18 5.39 -8.38
C GLU A 107 -13.73 5.33 -7.92
N ARG A 108 -13.36 4.28 -7.18
CA ARG A 108 -11.99 4.02 -6.72
C ARG A 108 -11.00 4.02 -7.89
N GLU A 109 -11.27 3.24 -8.94
CA GLU A 109 -10.42 3.20 -10.13
C GLU A 109 -10.43 4.54 -10.87
N THR A 110 -11.57 5.22 -10.93
CA THR A 110 -11.69 6.55 -11.57
C THR A 110 -10.79 7.57 -10.89
N ILE A 111 -10.76 7.62 -9.56
CA ILE A 111 -9.86 8.51 -8.79
C ILE A 111 -8.40 8.16 -9.10
N LEU A 112 -8.04 6.87 -9.00
CA LEU A 112 -6.67 6.40 -9.23
C LEU A 112 -6.16 6.68 -10.65
N GLU A 113 -7.04 6.68 -11.65
CA GLU A 113 -6.68 6.96 -13.03
C GLU A 113 -6.67 8.46 -13.37
N ARG A 114 -7.69 9.21 -12.94
CA ARG A 114 -7.90 10.60 -13.38
C ARG A 114 -7.15 11.63 -12.57
N GLU A 115 -6.89 11.35 -11.30
CA GLU A 115 -6.27 12.29 -10.38
C GLU A 115 -4.78 11.98 -10.15
N ALA A 116 -4.30 10.88 -10.73
CA ALA A 116 -2.88 10.57 -10.74
C ALA A 116 -2.10 11.57 -11.60
N LEU A 117 -1.00 12.07 -11.05
CA LEU A 117 -0.06 12.95 -11.72
C LEU A 117 0.99 12.12 -12.46
N PRO A 118 1.21 12.30 -13.77
CA PRO A 118 2.23 11.58 -14.51
C PRO A 118 3.64 12.09 -14.13
N THR A 119 4.62 11.20 -14.09
CA THR A 119 6.04 11.55 -13.94
C THR A 119 6.80 11.35 -15.25
N ALA A 120 7.98 11.95 -15.37
CA ALA A 120 8.87 11.73 -16.52
C ALA A 120 9.36 10.28 -16.63
N SER A 121 9.38 9.52 -15.53
CA SER A 121 9.84 8.13 -15.48
C SER A 121 8.77 7.09 -15.90
N GLY A 122 7.56 7.53 -16.26
CA GLY A 122 6.43 6.64 -16.61
C GLY A 122 5.56 6.22 -15.42
N ALA A 123 5.99 6.54 -14.20
CA ALA A 123 5.21 6.34 -12.98
C ALA A 123 4.04 7.33 -12.89
N LYS A 124 3.13 7.04 -11.95
CA LYS A 124 1.96 7.86 -11.64
C LYS A 124 1.89 8.12 -10.14
N ILE A 125 1.87 9.38 -9.74
CA ILE A 125 1.74 9.79 -8.34
C ILE A 125 0.27 10.00 -8.01
N VAL A 126 -0.27 9.28 -7.04
CA VAL A 126 -1.61 9.51 -6.49
C VAL A 126 -1.48 10.44 -5.29
N PRO A 127 -1.96 11.70 -5.36
CA PRO A 127 -1.84 12.67 -4.29
C PRO A 127 -2.58 12.26 -3.01
N ALA A 128 -2.24 12.90 -1.89
CA ALA A 128 -2.71 12.48 -0.57
C ALA A 128 -4.21 12.61 -0.34
N ASP A 129 -4.86 13.60 -0.96
CA ASP A 129 -6.31 13.75 -0.90
C ASP A 129 -7.02 12.61 -1.68
N ALA A 130 -6.55 12.31 -2.88
CA ALA A 130 -7.03 11.20 -3.71
C ALA A 130 -6.82 9.85 -3.01
N ALA A 131 -5.63 9.62 -2.46
CA ALA A 131 -5.30 8.42 -1.69
C ALA A 131 -6.19 8.26 -0.46
N GLY A 132 -6.48 9.36 0.24
CA GLY A 132 -7.40 9.37 1.37
C GLY A 132 -8.82 8.95 1.01
N ARG A 133 -9.34 9.44 -0.12
CA ARG A 133 -10.65 9.03 -0.67
C ARG A 133 -10.65 7.55 -1.08
N VAL A 134 -9.58 7.09 -1.74
CA VAL A 134 -9.42 5.67 -2.14
C VAL A 134 -9.39 4.75 -0.92
N HIS A 135 -8.73 5.13 0.17
CA HIS A 135 -8.75 4.35 1.42
C HIS A 135 -10.16 4.18 1.97
N LEU A 136 -10.96 5.25 2.00
CA LEU A 136 -12.35 5.18 2.46
C LEU A 136 -13.21 4.29 1.58
N LEU A 137 -13.02 4.37 0.25
CA LEU A 137 -13.68 3.48 -0.70
C LEU A 137 -13.28 2.02 -0.46
N ASP A 138 -11.99 1.73 -0.22
CA ASP A 138 -11.50 0.38 0.10
C ASP A 138 -12.16 -0.15 1.40
N VAL A 139 -12.25 0.67 2.45
CA VAL A 139 -12.93 0.32 3.70
C VAL A 139 -14.42 0.04 3.46
N ALA A 140 -15.10 0.89 2.68
CA ALA A 140 -16.50 0.68 2.34
C ALA A 140 -16.74 -0.59 1.51
N ILE A 141 -15.89 -0.87 0.52
CA ILE A 141 -15.98 -2.08 -0.30
C ILE A 141 -15.81 -3.32 0.58
N ASP A 142 -14.78 -3.36 1.44
CA ASP A 142 -14.54 -4.46 2.37
C ASP A 142 -15.75 -4.68 3.30
N ALA A 143 -16.37 -3.60 3.77
CA ALA A 143 -17.55 -3.65 4.60
C ALA A 143 -18.78 -4.25 3.89
N ARG A 144 -19.05 -3.87 2.63
CA ARG A 144 -20.11 -4.51 1.81
C ARG A 144 -19.78 -5.97 1.53
N LEU A 145 -18.53 -6.31 1.25
CA LEU A 145 -18.12 -7.70 1.04
C LEU A 145 -18.32 -8.54 2.31
N ALA A 146 -18.07 -7.97 3.49
CA ALA A 146 -18.36 -8.61 4.76
C ALA A 146 -19.88 -8.80 4.98
N ALA A 147 -20.72 -7.80 4.66
CA ALA A 147 -22.17 -7.94 4.63
C ALA A 147 -22.62 -9.03 3.64
N LEU A 148 -21.99 -9.07 2.46
CA LEU A 148 -21.92 -10.15 1.47
C LEU A 148 -21.94 -11.55 2.08
N ALA A 149 -20.97 -11.75 2.96
CA ALA A 149 -20.69 -13.02 3.60
C ALA A 149 -21.55 -13.27 4.85
N ASN A 150 -22.53 -12.39 5.16
CA ASN A 150 -23.25 -12.35 6.43
C ASN A 150 -22.30 -12.30 7.64
N ARG A 151 -21.24 -11.50 7.52
CA ARG A 151 -20.17 -11.29 8.52
C ARG A 151 -19.99 -9.81 8.85
N TRP A 152 -21.00 -8.99 8.54
CA TRP A 152 -20.97 -7.57 8.84
C TRP A 152 -20.76 -7.35 10.35
N SER A 153 -19.89 -6.39 10.67
CA SER A 153 -19.65 -5.91 12.02
C SER A 153 -19.14 -4.48 11.93
N ARG A 154 -19.86 -3.56 12.57
CA ARG A 154 -19.43 -2.16 12.70
C ARG A 154 -18.02 -2.04 13.29
N ILE A 155 -17.74 -2.80 14.35
CA ILE A 155 -16.44 -2.82 15.02
C ILE A 155 -15.33 -3.27 14.06
N ALA A 156 -15.62 -4.26 13.21
CA ALA A 156 -14.64 -4.73 12.23
C ALA A 156 -14.35 -3.68 11.14
N GLY A 157 -15.36 -2.92 10.71
CA GLY A 157 -15.17 -1.82 9.77
C GLY A 157 -14.44 -0.61 10.39
N GLU A 158 -14.74 -0.26 11.64
CA GLU A 158 -13.97 0.75 12.40
C GLU A 158 -12.50 0.33 12.55
N ALA A 159 -12.23 -0.94 12.84
CA ALA A 159 -10.87 -1.47 12.89
C ALA A 159 -10.15 -1.40 11.52
N ARG A 160 -10.89 -1.56 10.42
CA ARG A 160 -10.35 -1.40 9.05
C ARG A 160 -10.04 0.05 8.70
N LEU A 161 -10.84 1.00 9.18
CA LEU A 161 -10.57 2.41 8.99
C LEU A 161 -9.19 2.81 9.54
N MET A 162 -8.77 2.17 10.65
CA MET A 162 -7.50 2.41 11.33
C MET A 162 -6.32 1.58 10.79
N GLN A 163 -6.45 0.97 9.61
CA GLN A 163 -5.42 0.12 9.02
C GLN A 163 -5.28 0.31 7.52
N TYR A 164 -4.05 0.43 7.02
CA TYR A 164 -3.77 0.41 5.59
C TYR A 164 -2.97 -0.85 5.24
N TYR A 165 -3.53 -1.72 4.39
CA TYR A 165 -2.99 -3.08 4.13
C TYR A 165 -2.65 -3.91 5.37
N GLY A 166 -3.37 -3.70 6.46
CA GLY A 166 -3.11 -4.38 7.74
C GLY A 166 -2.00 -3.74 8.59
N TYR A 167 -1.38 -2.67 8.12
CA TYR A 167 -0.51 -1.83 8.93
C TYR A 167 -1.35 -0.82 9.71
N PRO A 168 -1.16 -0.70 11.04
CA PRO A 168 -1.84 0.30 11.84
C PRO A 168 -1.52 1.72 11.37
N ILE A 169 -2.55 2.53 11.26
CA ILE A 169 -2.42 3.97 11.07
C ILE A 169 -2.08 4.59 12.43
N ALA A 170 -1.02 5.39 12.47
CA ALA A 170 -0.59 6.05 13.69
C ALA A 170 -1.60 7.13 14.12
N ASP A 171 -1.86 7.22 15.42
CA ASP A 171 -2.61 8.32 16.03
C ASP A 171 -1.75 9.61 16.09
N ALA A 172 -1.46 10.15 14.90
CA ALA A 172 -0.72 11.38 14.72
C ALA A 172 -1.70 12.52 14.42
N ARG A 173 -1.90 13.41 15.41
CA ARG A 173 -2.78 14.59 15.28
C ARG A 173 -2.34 15.58 14.22
N ARG A 174 -1.06 15.58 13.89
CA ARG A 174 -0.46 16.35 12.80
C ARG A 174 0.54 15.49 12.08
N VAL A 175 0.48 15.55 10.75
CA VAL A 175 1.40 14.84 9.88
C VAL A 175 1.94 15.78 8.83
N ARG A 176 3.18 15.53 8.41
CA ARG A 176 3.76 16.08 7.19
C ARG A 176 3.49 15.09 6.07
N ILE A 177 2.67 15.51 5.11
CA ILE A 177 2.41 14.77 3.89
C ILE A 177 3.67 14.79 3.01
N VAL A 178 3.92 13.69 2.31
CA VAL A 178 4.96 13.65 1.27
C VAL A 178 4.43 14.42 0.07
N GLU A 179 5.17 15.41 -0.42
CA GLU A 179 4.75 16.18 -1.59
C GLU A 179 5.16 15.49 -2.91
N PRO A 180 4.38 15.62 -4.00
CA PRO A 180 4.72 15.07 -5.31
C PRO A 180 6.12 15.45 -5.79
N GLU A 181 6.58 16.68 -5.53
CA GLU A 181 7.90 17.16 -5.94
C GLU A 181 9.05 16.42 -5.22
N GLU A 182 8.83 15.94 -3.99
CA GLU A 182 9.81 15.11 -3.29
C GLU A 182 9.97 13.74 -3.96
N VAL A 183 8.87 13.21 -4.50
CA VAL A 183 8.85 11.95 -5.24
C VAL A 183 9.51 12.11 -6.59
N GLU A 184 9.18 13.15 -7.34
CA GLU A 184 9.82 13.46 -8.62
C GLU A 184 11.34 13.60 -8.46
N LYS A 185 11.79 14.37 -7.45
CA LYS A 185 13.20 14.51 -7.15
C LYS A 185 13.88 13.18 -6.82
N ALA A 186 13.21 12.30 -6.07
CA ALA A 186 13.73 10.98 -5.75
C ALA A 186 13.85 10.08 -6.99
N LEU A 187 12.86 10.15 -7.89
CA LEU A 187 12.86 9.42 -9.16
C LEU A 187 13.93 9.93 -10.12
N ASP A 188 14.11 11.25 -10.23
CA ASP A 188 15.15 11.87 -11.06
C ASP A 188 16.57 11.49 -10.60
N GLY A 189 16.74 11.27 -9.29
CA GLY A 189 17.99 10.77 -8.72
C GLY A 189 18.22 9.27 -8.93
N ALA A 190 17.22 8.52 -9.36
CA ALA A 190 17.31 7.07 -9.50
C ALA A 190 17.88 6.67 -10.87
N ALA A 191 18.90 5.82 -10.87
CA ALA A 191 19.56 5.32 -12.08
C ALA A 191 18.82 4.11 -12.69
N LEU A 192 17.52 4.25 -12.94
CA LEU A 192 16.64 3.18 -13.43
C LEU A 192 16.65 3.09 -14.97
N PRO A 193 16.52 1.87 -15.54
CA PRO A 193 16.23 1.73 -16.97
C PRO A 193 14.90 2.39 -17.36
N GLU A 194 14.82 2.84 -18.61
CA GLU A 194 13.59 3.39 -19.19
C GLU A 194 12.46 2.34 -19.20
N GLY A 195 11.22 2.77 -18.94
CA GLY A 195 10.03 1.91 -18.97
C GLY A 195 9.81 1.02 -17.74
N VAL A 196 10.78 0.92 -16.82
CA VAL A 196 10.65 0.07 -15.61
C VAL A 196 9.48 0.48 -14.72
N LEU A 197 9.13 1.76 -14.73
CA LEU A 197 8.03 2.30 -13.92
C LEU A 197 6.74 2.54 -14.71
N ASP A 198 6.63 2.04 -15.94
CA ASP A 198 5.45 2.22 -16.75
C ASP A 198 4.21 1.64 -16.07
N GLY A 199 3.25 2.51 -15.75
CA GLY A 199 2.03 2.12 -15.03
C GLY A 199 2.22 1.85 -13.54
N TYR A 200 3.43 2.04 -13.00
CA TYR A 200 3.71 1.97 -11.57
C TYR A 200 3.04 3.14 -10.84
N ARG A 201 2.38 2.86 -9.71
CA ARG A 201 1.69 3.88 -8.90
C ARG A 201 2.44 4.19 -7.62
N ILE A 202 2.58 5.47 -7.30
CA ILE A 202 3.16 5.95 -6.04
C ILE A 202 2.05 6.68 -5.29
N VAL A 203 1.53 6.08 -4.22
CA VAL A 203 0.39 6.56 -3.45
C VAL A 203 0.90 7.33 -2.23
N LEU A 204 0.58 8.61 -2.13
CA LEU A 204 0.98 9.44 -0.99
C LEU A 204 -0.11 9.33 0.07
N LEU A 205 0.18 8.77 1.23
CA LEU A 205 -0.86 8.57 2.25
C LEU A 205 -1.06 9.85 3.07
N PRO A 206 -2.31 10.23 3.38
CA PRO A 206 -2.61 11.40 4.20
C PRO A 206 -2.45 11.15 5.71
N PHE A 207 -1.88 10.01 6.08
CA PHE A 207 -1.69 9.58 7.45
C PHE A 207 -0.34 8.86 7.60
N ALA A 208 0.17 8.84 8.83
CA ALA A 208 1.38 8.11 9.17
C ALA A 208 1.04 6.64 9.49
N LEU A 209 1.96 5.74 9.19
CA LEU A 209 1.89 4.34 9.60
C LEU A 209 2.76 4.15 10.85
N GLU A 210 2.32 3.33 11.81
CA GLU A 210 3.01 3.22 13.11
C GLU A 210 4.43 2.65 13.00
N ASN A 211 4.63 1.65 12.13
CA ASN A 211 5.83 0.82 12.12
C ASN A 211 6.60 0.85 10.80
N THR A 212 6.19 1.69 9.85
CA THR A 212 6.87 1.81 8.54
C THR A 212 6.67 3.20 7.95
N ALA A 213 7.58 3.60 7.07
CA ALA A 213 7.44 4.81 6.27
C ALA A 213 6.78 4.53 4.90
N GLY A 214 6.76 3.27 4.45
CA GLY A 214 6.23 2.90 3.15
C GLY A 214 5.83 1.42 3.06
N ILE A 215 5.15 1.08 1.95
CA ILE A 215 4.76 -0.28 1.60
C ILE A 215 4.91 -0.45 0.09
N GLY A 216 5.74 -1.39 -0.35
CA GLY A 216 5.98 -1.72 -1.75
C GLY A 216 5.34 -3.04 -2.17
N THR A 217 4.75 -3.04 -3.37
CA THR A 217 4.15 -4.22 -4.01
C THR A 217 4.49 -4.24 -5.51
N ALA A 218 4.11 -5.30 -6.21
CA ALA A 218 4.14 -5.31 -7.68
C ALA A 218 3.17 -4.27 -8.24
N GLY A 219 3.70 -3.15 -8.75
CA GLY A 219 2.93 -2.10 -9.43
C GLY A 219 2.49 -0.91 -8.56
N GLU A 220 2.77 -0.94 -7.26
CA GLU A 220 2.40 0.17 -6.35
C GLU A 220 3.39 0.29 -5.18
N ALA A 221 3.77 1.53 -4.84
CA ALA A 221 4.30 1.91 -3.53
C ALA A 221 3.33 2.84 -2.84
N ALA A 222 3.12 2.67 -1.54
CA ALA A 222 2.44 3.63 -0.69
C ALA A 222 3.45 4.29 0.25
N LEU A 223 3.50 5.62 0.29
CA LEU A 223 4.40 6.39 1.14
C LEU A 223 3.60 7.05 2.27
N GLY A 224 3.87 6.64 3.50
CA GLY A 224 3.25 7.16 4.70
C GLY A 224 3.69 8.60 5.00
N ALA A 225 2.73 9.44 5.40
CA ALA A 225 3.05 10.73 6.00
C ALA A 225 3.97 10.52 7.23
N ALA A 226 4.72 11.56 7.60
CA ALA A 226 5.51 11.54 8.83
C ALA A 226 4.73 12.23 9.95
N PRO A 227 4.75 11.72 11.19
CA PRO A 227 4.29 12.51 12.33
C PRO A 227 5.02 13.85 12.37
N ASP A 228 4.28 14.95 12.52
CA ASP A 228 4.85 16.32 12.54
C ASP A 228 5.45 16.62 13.92
N THR A 229 6.55 15.93 14.24
CA THR A 229 7.35 16.12 15.46
C THR A 229 8.50 17.10 15.24
N GLY A 230 8.59 17.74 14.06
CA GLY A 230 9.57 18.77 13.74
C GLY A 230 10.94 18.27 13.24
N ALA A 231 11.14 16.96 13.06
CA ALA A 231 12.44 16.38 12.68
C ALA A 231 12.36 15.34 11.56
N VAL A 232 11.60 15.61 10.49
CA VAL A 232 11.57 14.73 9.32
C VAL A 232 12.83 15.00 8.48
N SER A 233 13.69 13.99 8.34
CA SER A 233 14.88 14.10 7.49
C SER A 233 14.49 14.39 6.03
N PRO A 234 15.15 15.33 5.33
CA PRO A 234 14.91 15.61 3.92
C PRO A 234 15.23 14.43 2.99
N HIS A 235 15.89 13.40 3.50
CA HIS A 235 16.27 12.20 2.78
C HIS A 235 15.25 11.05 2.91
N ARG A 236 14.24 11.20 3.79
CA ARG A 236 13.27 10.13 4.08
C ARG A 236 12.52 9.68 2.84
N THR A 237 12.00 10.61 2.05
CA THR A 237 11.21 10.29 0.84
C THR A 237 12.02 9.48 -0.16
N ALA A 238 13.24 9.94 -0.49
CA ALA A 238 14.12 9.22 -1.41
C ALA A 238 14.53 7.84 -0.87
N TYR A 239 14.87 7.77 0.42
CA TYR A 239 15.19 6.50 1.10
C TYR A 239 14.03 5.51 0.98
N THR A 240 12.83 5.91 1.41
CA THR A 240 11.67 5.03 1.46
C THR A 240 11.24 4.63 0.05
N LEU A 241 11.09 5.58 -0.88
CA LEU A 241 10.65 5.28 -2.24
C LEU A 241 11.57 4.27 -2.92
N LEU A 242 12.89 4.50 -2.88
CA LEU A 242 13.83 3.58 -3.54
C LEU A 242 13.85 2.20 -2.88
N HIS A 243 13.66 2.11 -1.56
CA HIS A 243 13.48 0.83 -0.88
C HIS A 243 12.22 0.11 -1.41
N GLU A 244 11.07 0.79 -1.46
CA GLU A 244 9.81 0.20 -1.95
C GLU A 244 9.87 -0.16 -3.44
N LEU A 245 10.66 0.56 -4.25
CA LEU A 245 10.93 0.19 -5.64
C LEU A 245 11.75 -1.10 -5.75
N GLY A 246 12.66 -1.35 -4.81
CA GLY A 246 13.31 -2.65 -4.69
C GLY A 246 12.31 -3.76 -4.40
N HIS A 247 11.29 -3.50 -3.57
CA HIS A 247 10.17 -4.42 -3.39
C HIS A 247 9.37 -4.65 -4.66
N HIS A 248 9.09 -3.59 -5.43
CA HIS A 248 8.42 -3.72 -6.71
C HIS A 248 9.17 -4.67 -7.65
N VAL A 249 10.49 -4.49 -7.80
CA VAL A 249 11.29 -5.29 -8.72
C VAL A 249 11.28 -6.76 -8.32
N HIS A 250 11.50 -7.12 -7.05
CA HIS A 250 11.47 -8.54 -6.69
C HIS A 250 10.06 -9.13 -6.84
N PHE A 251 8.99 -8.42 -6.44
CA PHE A 251 7.63 -8.94 -6.61
C PHE A 251 7.19 -9.06 -8.07
N ALA A 252 7.72 -8.22 -8.97
CA ALA A 252 7.37 -8.22 -10.39
C ALA A 252 8.11 -9.32 -11.17
N TYR A 253 9.35 -9.64 -10.80
CA TYR A 253 10.23 -10.47 -11.61
C TYR A 253 10.72 -11.75 -10.93
N ILE A 254 10.55 -11.89 -9.61
CA ILE A 254 10.96 -13.06 -8.85
C ILE A 254 9.72 -13.70 -8.20
N ASP A 255 9.56 -15.01 -8.34
CA ASP A 255 8.47 -15.76 -7.72
C ASP A 255 8.63 -15.77 -6.18
N GLY A 256 7.49 -15.82 -5.48
CA GLY A 256 7.43 -15.78 -4.03
C GLY A 256 7.86 -17.06 -3.33
N ASN A 257 8.34 -18.08 -4.06
CA ASN A 257 8.81 -19.34 -3.48
C ASN A 257 10.34 -19.46 -3.51
N PRO A 258 11.04 -19.04 -2.45
CA PRO A 258 12.50 -18.96 -2.43
C PRO A 258 13.21 -20.31 -2.53
N ASP A 259 12.58 -21.39 -2.09
CA ASP A 259 13.15 -22.74 -2.16
C ASP A 259 13.17 -23.28 -3.61
N LYS A 260 12.35 -22.70 -4.48
CA LYS A 260 12.16 -23.17 -5.86
C LYS A 260 12.59 -22.15 -6.91
N ASP A 261 12.73 -20.88 -6.51
CA ASP A 261 13.10 -19.82 -7.43
C ASP A 261 14.62 -19.72 -7.57
N VAL A 262 15.09 -20.03 -8.77
CA VAL A 262 16.50 -19.95 -9.16
C VAL A 262 17.06 -18.52 -9.07
N LEU A 263 16.23 -17.49 -9.24
CA LEU A 263 16.61 -16.09 -9.13
C LEU A 263 16.83 -15.68 -7.68
N TRP A 264 16.00 -16.16 -6.74
CA TRP A 264 16.27 -15.98 -5.31
C TRP A 264 17.57 -16.67 -4.91
N GLN A 265 17.80 -17.90 -5.39
CA GLN A 265 19.04 -18.64 -5.13
C GLN A 265 20.27 -17.91 -5.71
N GLU A 266 20.18 -17.38 -6.94
CA GLU A 266 21.25 -16.59 -7.57
C GLU A 266 21.56 -15.34 -6.75
N TYR A 267 20.54 -14.55 -6.40
CA TYR A 267 20.70 -13.35 -5.57
C TYR A 267 21.33 -13.65 -4.20
N MET A 268 20.81 -14.68 -3.50
CA MET A 268 21.33 -15.07 -2.20
C MET A 268 22.78 -15.54 -2.28
N ALA A 269 23.16 -16.25 -3.35
CA ALA A 269 24.55 -16.65 -3.58
C ALA A 269 25.47 -15.42 -3.79
N LEU A 270 25.03 -14.42 -4.55
CA LEU A 270 25.77 -13.16 -4.75
C LEU A 270 26.00 -12.42 -3.43
N ARG A 271 25.02 -12.47 -2.51
CA ARG A 271 25.09 -11.80 -1.20
C ARG A 271 25.66 -12.66 -0.07
N GLY A 272 26.01 -13.92 -0.34
CA GLY A 272 26.47 -14.85 0.70
C GLY A 272 25.40 -15.21 1.74
N ILE A 273 24.13 -15.13 1.38
CA ILE A 273 22.99 -15.46 2.24
C ILE A 273 22.79 -16.97 2.24
N GLY A 274 23.09 -17.63 3.36
CA GLY A 274 23.10 -19.10 3.43
C GLY A 274 21.73 -19.78 3.53
N ALA A 275 20.68 -19.06 3.94
CA ALA A 275 19.35 -19.62 4.12
C ALA A 275 18.27 -18.53 4.01
N TRP A 276 17.07 -18.93 3.60
CA TRP A 276 15.90 -18.05 3.60
C TRP A 276 15.45 -17.73 5.03
N SER A 277 15.10 -16.47 5.25
CA SER A 277 14.40 -16.01 6.44
C SER A 277 13.19 -15.20 6.00
N GLU A 278 12.02 -15.53 6.55
CA GLU A 278 10.80 -14.77 6.31
C GLU A 278 10.98 -13.31 6.73
N SER A 279 10.33 -12.40 5.99
CA SER A 279 10.19 -11.00 6.38
C SER A 279 9.43 -10.93 7.71
N GLY A 280 10.15 -10.58 8.78
CA GLY A 280 9.56 -10.33 10.09
C GLY A 280 8.80 -9.00 10.14
N GLN A 281 8.42 -8.59 11.36
CA GLN A 281 7.97 -7.21 11.58
C GLN A 281 9.12 -6.23 11.30
N VAL A 282 8.82 -5.02 10.81
CA VAL A 282 9.84 -3.99 10.53
C VAL A 282 10.75 -3.79 11.75
N GLU A 283 12.06 -3.66 11.50
CA GLU A 283 13.12 -3.55 12.50
C GLU A 283 13.25 -4.75 13.49
N SER A 284 12.54 -5.86 13.26
CA SER A 284 12.71 -7.07 14.04
C SER A 284 13.97 -7.86 13.63
N PRO A 285 14.48 -8.76 14.49
CA PRO A 285 15.59 -9.65 14.11
C PRO A 285 15.34 -10.45 12.82
N ALA A 286 14.08 -10.83 12.56
CA ALA A 286 13.70 -11.54 11.34
C ALA A 286 13.71 -10.63 10.10
N TRP A 287 13.34 -9.36 10.25
CA TRP A 287 13.45 -8.36 9.17
C TRP A 287 14.91 -8.09 8.81
N VAL A 288 15.77 -7.91 9.81
CA VAL A 288 17.21 -7.67 9.62
C VAL A 288 17.91 -8.84 8.92
N GLN A 289 17.36 -10.05 9.00
CA GLN A 289 17.87 -11.26 8.33
C GLN A 289 17.13 -11.59 7.03
N SER A 290 16.13 -10.80 6.63
CA SER A 290 15.28 -11.14 5.49
C SER A 290 16.01 -10.89 4.16
N PRO A 291 16.04 -11.88 3.25
CA PRO A 291 16.57 -11.68 1.90
C PRO A 291 15.76 -10.66 1.09
N GLN A 292 14.45 -10.54 1.33
CA GLN A 292 13.57 -9.58 0.64
C GLN A 292 13.88 -8.13 1.01
N GLU A 293 14.06 -7.87 2.30
CA GLU A 293 14.44 -6.55 2.83
C GLU A 293 15.86 -6.20 2.39
N THR A 294 16.74 -7.21 2.38
CA THR A 294 18.11 -7.06 1.90
C THR A 294 18.15 -6.72 0.41
N PHE A 295 17.26 -7.30 -0.40
CA PHE A 295 17.11 -6.93 -1.81
C PHE A 295 16.64 -5.49 -1.98
N ALA A 296 15.65 -5.06 -1.20
CA ALA A 296 15.15 -3.68 -1.26
C ALA A 296 16.20 -2.64 -0.84
N GLU A 297 16.97 -2.95 0.21
CA GLU A 297 18.07 -2.11 0.67
C GLU A 297 19.23 -2.05 -0.34
N ASP A 298 19.57 -3.16 -0.97
CA ASP A 298 20.54 -3.18 -2.07
C ASP A 298 20.08 -2.33 -3.24
N PHE A 299 18.83 -2.48 -3.65
CA PHE A 299 18.27 -1.71 -4.74
C PHE A 299 18.38 -0.21 -4.44
N ARG A 300 18.00 0.20 -3.23
CA ARG A 300 18.11 1.58 -2.77
C ARG A 300 19.53 2.12 -2.88
N LEU A 301 20.53 1.36 -2.43
CA LEU A 301 21.91 1.82 -2.46
C LEU A 301 22.56 1.78 -3.85
N LEU A 302 22.20 0.80 -4.68
CA LEU A 302 22.79 0.61 -6.01
C LEU A 302 22.16 1.52 -7.08
N PHE A 303 20.89 1.85 -6.94
CA PHE A 303 20.13 2.63 -7.93
C PHE A 303 19.77 4.04 -7.45
N GLY A 304 19.71 4.31 -6.14
CA GLY A 304 19.44 5.64 -5.62
C GLY A 304 20.62 6.61 -5.71
N ASP A 305 20.35 7.91 -5.57
CA ASP A 305 21.38 8.96 -5.48
C ASP A 305 21.91 9.14 -4.04
N ALA A 306 22.65 10.23 -3.79
CA ALA A 306 23.15 10.57 -2.47
C ALA A 306 22.04 10.76 -1.42
N SER A 307 20.83 11.18 -1.83
CA SER A 307 19.70 11.34 -0.92
C SER A 307 19.16 9.97 -0.49
N ALA A 308 18.93 9.07 -1.43
CA ALA A 308 18.48 7.70 -1.14
C ALA A 308 19.54 6.90 -0.36
N ARG A 309 20.84 7.17 -0.59
CA ARG A 309 21.99 6.54 0.10
C ARG A 309 22.34 7.17 1.45
N HIS A 310 21.62 8.21 1.88
CA HIS A 310 21.99 8.96 3.08
C HIS A 310 22.06 8.08 4.34
N PHE A 311 21.12 7.15 4.48
CA PHE A 311 21.06 6.22 5.60
C PHE A 311 21.80 4.92 5.27
N PRO A 312 22.47 4.31 6.28
CA PRO A 312 23.21 3.07 6.10
C PRO A 312 22.30 1.92 5.67
N HIS A 313 22.91 0.85 5.16
CA HIS A 313 22.20 -0.40 4.88
C HIS A 313 21.63 -0.99 6.18
N GLY A 314 20.33 -1.27 6.20
CA GLY A 314 19.59 -1.65 7.41
C GLY A 314 19.66 -3.13 7.81
N THR A 315 20.18 -4.02 6.94
CA THR A 315 20.14 -5.48 7.19
C THR A 315 21.50 -6.08 7.59
N ALA A 316 21.49 -7.33 8.05
CA ALA A 316 22.66 -8.05 8.54
C ALA A 316 23.76 -8.31 7.49
N TYR A 317 23.45 -8.13 6.20
CA TYR A 317 24.35 -8.50 5.09
C TYR A 317 25.22 -7.36 4.57
N GLY A 318 25.17 -6.19 5.23
CA GLY A 318 26.04 -5.05 4.96
C GLY A 318 25.76 -4.34 3.64
N ASP A 319 26.46 -3.22 3.42
CA ASP A 319 26.31 -2.40 2.22
C ASP A 319 26.93 -3.09 0.98
N PRO A 320 26.17 -3.34 -0.11
CA PRO A 320 26.70 -3.97 -1.31
C PRO A 320 27.75 -3.10 -2.03
N THR A 321 27.76 -1.78 -1.80
CA THR A 321 28.71 -0.84 -2.39
C THR A 321 30.07 -0.82 -1.67
N ALA A 322 30.18 -1.49 -0.52
CA ALA A 322 31.43 -1.54 0.25
C ALA A 322 32.56 -2.28 -0.49
N THR A 323 32.24 -3.09 -1.50
CA THR A 323 33.20 -3.73 -2.40
C THR A 323 32.80 -3.49 -3.85
N SER A 324 33.76 -3.14 -4.73
CA SER A 324 33.49 -2.89 -6.15
C SER A 324 32.82 -4.08 -6.83
N ASP A 325 33.36 -5.28 -6.60
CA ASP A 325 33.00 -6.47 -7.36
C ASP A 325 31.64 -7.03 -6.92
N GLY A 326 31.36 -7.00 -5.62
CA GLY A 326 30.07 -7.45 -5.07
C GLY A 326 28.91 -6.53 -5.48
N GLY A 327 29.12 -5.21 -5.41
CA GLY A 327 28.11 -4.23 -5.80
C GLY A 327 27.78 -4.28 -7.29
N GLU A 328 28.78 -4.46 -8.16
CA GLU A 328 28.56 -4.55 -9.61
C GLU A 328 27.82 -5.84 -10.00
N ALA A 329 28.15 -6.98 -9.38
CA ALA A 329 27.47 -8.24 -9.66
C ALA A 329 25.99 -8.20 -9.26
N VAL A 330 25.67 -7.68 -8.07
CA VAL A 330 24.28 -7.51 -7.60
C VAL A 330 23.53 -6.52 -8.49
N ARG A 331 24.13 -5.39 -8.83
CA ARG A 331 23.52 -4.39 -9.72
C ARG A 331 23.21 -4.98 -11.09
N SER A 332 24.14 -5.76 -11.65
CA SER A 332 23.98 -6.42 -12.95
C SER A 332 22.85 -7.44 -12.92
N PHE A 333 22.73 -8.21 -11.84
CA PHE A 333 21.60 -9.12 -11.62
C PHE A 333 20.26 -8.38 -11.63
N MET A 334 20.14 -7.30 -10.85
CA MET A 334 18.90 -6.50 -10.79
C MET A 334 18.56 -5.83 -12.14
N LEU A 335 19.56 -5.30 -12.86
CA LEU A 335 19.37 -4.76 -14.21
C LEU A 335 18.85 -5.82 -15.19
N LYS A 336 19.37 -7.04 -15.12
CA LYS A 336 18.90 -8.16 -15.95
C LYS A 336 17.42 -8.45 -15.69
N LEU A 337 16.98 -8.45 -14.43
CA LEU A 337 15.55 -8.62 -14.10
C LEU A 337 14.67 -7.56 -14.78
N MET A 338 15.07 -6.30 -14.67
CA MET A 338 14.29 -5.16 -15.19
C MET A 338 14.29 -5.02 -16.72
N THR A 339 15.25 -5.65 -17.43
CA THR A 339 15.43 -5.49 -18.89
C THR A 339 15.19 -6.76 -19.70
N SER A 340 15.00 -7.91 -19.04
CA SER A 340 14.75 -9.19 -19.72
C SER A 340 13.26 -9.58 -19.73
N GLY A 341 12.39 -8.70 -19.23
CA GLY A 341 10.93 -8.87 -19.18
C GLY A 341 10.24 -8.48 -20.48
#